data_AF-A0A2N0HXT1-F1
#
_entry.id   AF-A0A2N0HXT1-F1
#
_cell.length_a   1.000
_cell.length_b   1.000
_cell.length_c   1.000
_cell.angle_alpha   90.00
_cell.angle_beta   90.00
_cell.angle_gamma   90.00
#
_symmetry.space_group_name_H-M   'P 1'
#
loop_
_entity.id
_entity.type
_entity.pdbx_description
1 polymer ?
#
loop_
_entity_poly.entity_id
_entity_poly.type
_entity_poly.pdbx_seq_one_letter_code
_entity_poly.pdbx_strand_id
1 'polypeptide(L)'
;MRELNHLILNLYGSAQECTTGEFQGQALDMLRQTLPFDSAAIIAASFSPDMAISLHSLHMYQQPIEKLADRKVLVSPDTILADACRSRGRCVTMESVDIDPRYLDLHAYCKKYAIAHSMVLISPATHHANLDLIALWRAGPERAYSAAETELGNLLLPHLTQAQAINSRLFRAPDVEPSPGSVRLLASLNGCLQYVEPLAADMLQREWPEWDPPMLPAHFVEELRRPGQGLYAGKTLLARVTEWGGYLYVQLTRRPAGRPLTGVEEAVARLAASGLSYKDIARRQGVSPATVRNQLHSVYAKLDVGNKTALAAALAVLTEMLP
;
A
#
# COMPACT_ATOMS: atom_id res chain seq x y z
N MET A 1 15.85 -12.84 27.18
CA MET A 1 16.92 -12.28 26.31
C MET A 1 17.26 -13.17 25.11
N ARG A 2 17.62 -14.45 25.29
CA ARG A 2 17.96 -15.33 24.16
C ARG A 2 16.80 -15.57 23.19
N GLU A 3 15.60 -15.85 23.72
CA GLU A 3 14.37 -16.02 22.94
C GLU A 3 13.97 -14.75 22.18
N LEU A 4 14.03 -13.60 22.86
CA LEU A 4 13.79 -12.29 22.25
C LEU A 4 14.73 -12.01 21.07
N ASN A 5 16.03 -12.30 21.24
CA ASN A 5 17.01 -12.13 20.17
C ASN A 5 16.73 -13.05 18.98
N HIS A 6 16.40 -14.32 19.23
CA HIS A 6 16.03 -15.26 18.16
C HIS A 6 14.76 -14.81 17.43
N LEU A 7 13.75 -14.34 18.15
CA LEU A 7 12.52 -13.80 17.57
C LEU A 7 12.83 -12.63 16.63
N ILE A 8 13.65 -11.67 17.08
CA ILE A 8 14.03 -10.50 16.27
C ILE A 8 14.81 -10.91 15.02
N LEU A 9 15.79 -11.82 15.15
CA LEU A 9 16.56 -12.32 14.01
C LEU A 9 15.68 -13.04 13.00
N ASN A 10 14.78 -13.91 13.46
CA ASN A 10 13.85 -14.62 12.59
C ASN A 10 12.89 -13.63 11.92
N LEU A 11 12.40 -12.62 12.64
CA LEU A 11 11.51 -11.59 12.09
C LEU A 11 12.16 -10.85 10.92
N TYR A 12 13.44 -10.47 11.05
CA TYR A 12 14.19 -9.84 9.96
C TYR A 12 14.56 -10.81 8.84
N GLY A 13 14.75 -12.11 9.14
CA GLY A 13 14.92 -13.15 8.13
C GLY A 13 13.65 -13.29 7.28
N SER A 14 12.49 -13.48 7.92
CA SER A 14 11.19 -13.54 7.26
C SER A 14 10.88 -12.27 6.46
N ALA A 15 11.28 -11.08 6.93
CA ALA A 15 11.10 -9.85 6.16
C ALA A 15 11.83 -9.86 4.80
N GLN A 16 12.91 -10.62 4.67
CA GLN A 16 13.71 -10.72 3.44
C GLN A 16 13.28 -11.88 2.54
N GLU A 17 12.80 -12.97 3.15
CA GLU A 17 12.46 -14.22 2.45
C GLU A 17 10.99 -14.27 2.03
N CYS A 18 10.09 -13.71 2.85
CA CYS A 18 8.65 -13.75 2.63
C CYS A 18 8.18 -12.65 1.69
N THR A 19 7.04 -12.93 1.07
CA THR A 19 6.32 -11.96 0.27
C THR A 19 5.65 -10.93 1.16
N THR A 20 5.31 -9.77 0.61
CA THR A 20 4.61 -8.73 1.39
C THR A 20 3.22 -9.15 1.85
N GLY A 21 2.58 -10.07 1.14
CA GLY A 21 1.31 -10.65 1.59
C GLY A 21 1.48 -11.55 2.80
N GLU A 22 2.44 -12.46 2.75
CA GLU A 22 2.65 -13.46 3.80
C GLU A 22 3.31 -12.90 5.06
N PHE A 23 4.21 -11.92 4.89
CA PHE A 23 5.07 -11.43 5.96
C PHE A 23 4.28 -10.93 7.18
N GLN A 24 3.24 -10.12 6.96
CA GLN A 24 2.49 -9.51 8.07
C GLN A 24 1.84 -10.56 8.98
N GLY A 25 1.21 -11.58 8.38
CA GLY A 25 0.59 -12.68 9.13
C GLY A 25 1.62 -13.51 9.88
N GLN A 26 2.70 -13.91 9.20
CA GLN A 26 3.77 -14.72 9.82
C GLN A 26 4.47 -13.96 10.94
N ALA A 27 4.73 -12.66 10.75
CA ALA A 27 5.36 -11.82 11.77
C ALA A 27 4.48 -11.72 13.03
N LEU A 28 3.16 -11.62 12.87
CA LEU A 28 2.22 -11.64 13.99
C LEU A 28 2.15 -13.02 14.66
N ASP A 29 2.17 -14.12 13.90
CA ASP A 29 2.23 -15.48 14.45
C ASP A 29 3.49 -15.69 15.30
N MET A 30 4.64 -15.19 14.84
CA MET A 30 5.90 -15.24 15.58
C MET A 30 5.85 -14.38 16.84
N LEU A 31 5.33 -13.15 16.74
CA LEU A 31 5.20 -12.23 17.86
C LEU A 31 4.31 -12.81 18.96
N ARG A 32 3.20 -13.45 18.58
CA ARG A 32 2.21 -14.03 19.49
C ARG A 32 2.80 -15.07 20.45
N GLN A 33 3.91 -15.73 20.06
CA GLN A 33 4.59 -16.72 20.90
C GLN A 33 5.28 -16.10 22.12
N THR A 34 5.64 -14.81 22.05
CA THR A 34 6.35 -14.10 23.13
C THR A 34 5.48 -13.03 23.79
N LEU A 35 4.67 -12.32 23.01
CA LEU A 35 3.69 -11.35 23.50
C LEU A 35 2.29 -11.86 23.14
N PRO A 36 1.55 -12.49 24.06
CA PRO A 36 0.27 -13.11 23.73
C PRO A 36 -0.79 -12.08 23.34
N PHE A 37 -1.51 -12.31 22.26
CA PHE A 37 -2.73 -11.59 21.87
C PHE A 37 -3.66 -12.56 21.12
N ASP A 38 -4.93 -12.18 20.99
CA ASP A 38 -5.93 -13.01 20.29
C ASP A 38 -6.15 -12.52 18.86
N SER A 39 -6.05 -11.21 18.64
CA SER A 39 -6.16 -10.61 17.31
C SER A 39 -5.34 -9.33 17.20
N ALA A 40 -5.10 -8.86 15.98
CA ALA A 40 -4.30 -7.67 15.73
C ALA A 40 -4.69 -6.95 14.44
N ALA A 41 -4.19 -5.72 14.28
CA ALA A 41 -4.16 -5.01 13.03
C ALA A 41 -2.85 -4.26 12.84
N ILE A 42 -2.37 -4.23 11.60
CA ILE A 42 -1.28 -3.36 11.16
C ILE A 42 -1.89 -2.37 10.17
N ILE A 43 -1.74 -1.08 10.44
CA ILE A 43 -2.42 -0.03 9.70
C ILE A 43 -1.41 1.04 9.31
N ALA A 44 -1.42 1.44 8.05
CA ALA A 44 -0.77 2.66 7.60
C ALA A 44 -1.85 3.68 7.24
N ALA A 45 -1.79 4.86 7.85
CA ALA A 45 -2.74 5.93 7.63
C ALA A 45 -2.03 7.29 7.67
N SER A 46 -2.74 8.37 7.33
CA SER A 46 -2.31 9.73 7.59
C SER A 46 -3.48 10.61 7.97
N PHE A 47 -3.21 11.71 8.65
CA PHE A 47 -4.17 12.79 8.79
C PHE A 47 -4.25 13.61 7.49
N SER A 48 -5.46 13.81 6.99
CA SER A 48 -5.75 14.79 5.95
C SER A 48 -5.73 16.22 6.53
N PRO A 49 -5.70 17.27 5.69
CA PRO A 49 -5.63 18.67 6.16
C PRO A 49 -6.78 19.10 7.08
N ASP A 50 -7.93 18.43 6.99
CA ASP A 50 -9.11 18.60 7.85
C ASP A 50 -9.06 17.74 9.13
N MET A 51 -7.91 17.13 9.42
CA MET A 51 -7.66 16.26 10.57
C MET A 51 -8.45 14.93 10.58
N ALA A 52 -9.07 14.55 9.46
CA ALA A 52 -9.65 13.22 9.30
C ALA A 52 -8.55 12.15 9.07
N ILE A 53 -8.85 10.89 9.39
CA ILE A 53 -7.92 9.78 9.17
C ILE A 53 -8.14 9.20 7.78
N SER A 54 -7.12 9.26 6.94
CA SER A 54 -7.05 8.62 5.63
C SER A 54 -6.25 7.32 5.74
N LEU A 55 -6.88 6.18 5.51
CA LEU A 55 -6.23 4.86 5.54
C LEU A 55 -5.52 4.60 4.22
N HIS A 56 -4.30 4.06 4.25
CA HIS A 56 -3.55 3.69 3.04
C HIS A 56 -3.50 2.19 2.85
N SER A 57 -3.25 1.45 3.94
CA SER A 57 -3.23 -0.01 3.92
C SER A 57 -3.68 -0.58 5.27
N LEU A 58 -4.18 -1.81 5.22
CA LEU A 58 -4.73 -2.51 6.37
C LEU A 58 -4.44 -4.01 6.28
N HIS A 59 -3.83 -4.54 7.33
CA HIS A 59 -3.75 -5.97 7.58
C HIS A 59 -4.52 -6.30 8.86
N MET A 60 -5.56 -7.13 8.74
CA MET A 60 -6.32 -7.65 9.88
C MET A 60 -5.88 -9.08 10.19
N TYR A 61 -5.57 -9.35 11.45
CA TYR A 61 -5.18 -10.67 11.93
C TYR A 61 -6.23 -11.22 12.90
N GLN A 62 -6.83 -12.36 12.54
CA GLN A 62 -7.88 -13.06 13.30
C GLN A 62 -9.10 -12.19 13.64
N GLN A 63 -9.40 -11.19 12.80
CA GLN A 63 -10.58 -10.32 12.90
C GLN A 63 -11.12 -10.00 11.50
N PRO A 64 -12.44 -9.78 11.37
CA PRO A 64 -13.06 -9.40 10.10
C PRO A 64 -12.73 -7.95 9.72
N ILE A 65 -12.73 -7.65 8.41
CA ILE A 65 -12.42 -6.30 7.90
C ILE A 65 -13.53 -5.28 8.20
N GLU A 66 -14.77 -5.76 8.35
CA GLU A 66 -15.97 -5.00 8.72
C GLU A 66 -15.79 -4.23 10.03
N LYS A 67 -14.89 -4.71 10.90
CA LYS A 67 -14.45 -4.02 12.10
C LYS A 67 -13.98 -2.59 11.83
N LEU A 68 -13.36 -2.34 10.69
CA LEU A 68 -12.93 -1.00 10.29
C LEU A 68 -14.13 -0.09 9.94
N ALA A 69 -15.08 -0.61 9.17
CA ALA A 69 -16.27 0.14 8.76
C ALA A 69 -17.12 0.52 9.98
N ASP A 70 -17.31 -0.43 10.90
CA ASP A 70 -18.00 -0.18 12.15
C ASP A 70 -17.28 0.85 13.04
N ARG A 71 -15.94 0.89 13.00
CA ARG A 71 -15.17 1.89 13.73
C ARG A 71 -15.34 3.30 13.15
N LYS A 72 -15.43 3.43 11.82
CA LYS A 72 -15.62 4.72 11.13
C LYS A 72 -16.94 5.41 11.50
N VAL A 73 -17.97 4.65 11.86
CA VAL A 73 -19.31 5.18 12.18
C VAL A 73 -19.53 5.45 13.68
N LEU A 74 -18.52 5.21 14.52
CA LEU A 74 -18.59 5.53 15.94
C LEU A 74 -18.70 7.05 16.15
N VAL A 75 -19.54 7.44 17.09
CA VAL A 75 -19.72 8.84 17.51
C VAL A 75 -18.85 9.13 18.73
N SER A 76 -18.63 8.12 19.57
CA SER A 76 -17.75 8.25 20.73
C SER A 76 -16.29 8.45 20.32
N PRO A 77 -15.53 9.25 21.09
CA PRO A 77 -14.12 9.49 20.81
C PRO A 77 -13.28 8.23 20.98
N ASP A 78 -12.32 8.03 20.08
CA ASP A 78 -11.36 6.93 20.15
C ASP A 78 -10.22 7.25 21.13
N THR A 79 -10.48 7.02 22.41
CA THR A 79 -9.59 7.40 23.52
C THR A 79 -8.21 6.76 23.42
N ILE A 80 -8.12 5.46 23.13
CA ILE A 80 -6.84 4.77 22.99
C ILE A 80 -6.03 5.31 21.80
N LEU A 81 -6.67 5.61 20.67
CA LEU A 81 -5.97 6.20 19.54
C LEU A 81 -5.45 7.60 19.88
N ALA A 82 -6.26 8.41 20.58
CA ALA A 82 -5.84 9.73 21.03
C ALA A 82 -4.66 9.66 22.03
N ASP A 83 -4.67 8.70 22.95
CA ASP A 83 -3.57 8.47 23.91
C ASP A 83 -2.30 7.97 23.20
N ALA A 84 -2.44 7.06 22.24
CA ALA A 84 -1.32 6.58 21.42
C ALA A 84 -0.72 7.71 20.56
N CYS A 85 -1.55 8.63 20.04
CA CYS A 85 -1.10 9.81 19.33
C CYS A 85 -0.32 10.78 20.23
N ARG A 86 -0.67 10.88 21.51
CA ARG A 86 0.08 11.67 22.50
C ARG A 86 1.38 10.98 22.93
N SER A 87 1.44 9.66 22.85
CA SER A 87 2.53 8.82 23.36
C SER A 87 3.30 8.09 22.26
N ARG A 88 3.44 8.69 21.07
CA ARG A 88 4.08 8.05 19.90
C ARG A 88 5.45 7.47 20.24
N GLY A 89 5.73 6.31 19.65
CA GLY A 89 6.93 5.52 19.93
C GLY A 89 6.82 4.67 21.20
N ARG A 90 5.70 4.73 21.94
CA ARG A 90 5.43 3.87 23.09
C ARG A 90 4.07 3.20 22.96
N CYS A 91 3.97 2.01 23.50
CA CYS A 91 2.74 1.26 23.61
C CYS A 91 1.83 1.92 24.64
N VAL A 92 0.57 2.09 24.26
CA VAL A 92 -0.52 2.47 25.16
C VAL A 92 -1.45 1.28 25.30
N THR A 93 -1.85 0.96 26.53
CA THR A 93 -2.81 -0.09 26.82
C THR A 93 -4.12 0.48 27.35
N MET A 94 -5.24 -0.16 27.03
CA MET A 94 -6.56 0.21 27.54
C MET A 94 -7.40 -1.04 27.78
N GLU A 95 -8.07 -1.09 28.93
CA GLU A 95 -9.09 -2.09 29.21
C GLU A 95 -10.46 -1.53 28.79
N SER A 96 -11.30 -2.36 28.18
CA SER A 96 -12.61 -1.91 27.72
C SER A 96 -13.53 -1.49 28.87
N VAL A 97 -13.27 -2.00 30.08
CA VAL A 97 -14.01 -1.64 31.30
C VAL A 97 -13.72 -0.22 31.78
N ASP A 98 -12.58 0.35 31.40
CA ASP A 98 -12.18 1.71 31.75
C ASP A 98 -12.75 2.77 30.78
N ILE A 99 -13.39 2.32 29.69
CA ILE A 99 -14.07 3.21 28.75
C ILE A 99 -15.24 3.88 29.45
N ASP A 100 -15.37 5.20 29.27
CA ASP A 100 -16.47 6.00 29.86
C ASP A 100 -17.82 5.29 29.63
N PRO A 101 -18.60 5.00 30.69
CA PRO A 101 -19.88 4.29 30.57
C PRO A 101 -20.89 4.97 29.63
N ARG A 102 -20.71 6.25 29.31
CA ARG A 102 -21.57 7.01 28.37
C ARG A 102 -21.31 6.65 26.91
N TYR A 103 -20.16 6.06 26.57
CA TYR A 103 -19.77 5.71 25.21
C TYR A 103 -20.35 4.35 24.78
N LEU A 104 -21.69 4.28 24.74
CA LEU A 104 -22.44 3.03 24.53
C LEU A 104 -22.12 2.32 23.20
N ASP A 105 -21.89 3.08 22.14
CA ASP A 105 -21.48 2.57 20.81
C ASP A 105 -20.08 1.94 20.85
N LEU A 106 -19.14 2.56 21.57
CA LEU A 106 -17.79 2.02 21.74
C LEU A 106 -17.79 0.74 22.59
N HIS A 107 -18.60 0.69 23.66
CA HIS A 107 -18.82 -0.53 24.45
C HIS A 107 -19.43 -1.65 23.60
N ALA A 108 -20.45 -1.34 22.79
CA ALA A 108 -21.07 -2.28 21.87
C ALA A 108 -20.08 -2.79 20.81
N TYR A 109 -19.22 -1.91 20.28
CA TYR A 109 -18.15 -2.24 19.36
C TYR A 109 -17.12 -3.19 19.99
N CYS A 110 -16.62 -2.88 21.18
CA CYS A 110 -15.70 -3.74 21.92
C CYS A 110 -16.31 -5.13 22.17
N LYS A 111 -17.59 -5.19 22.56
CA LYS A 111 -18.30 -6.46 22.75
C LYS A 111 -18.45 -7.25 21.45
N LYS A 112 -18.87 -6.59 20.36
CA LYS A 112 -19.07 -7.22 19.04
C LYS A 112 -17.79 -7.90 18.53
N TYR A 113 -16.65 -7.27 18.75
CA TYR A 113 -15.35 -7.73 18.25
C TYR A 113 -14.46 -8.40 19.30
N ALA A 114 -15.03 -8.75 20.46
CA ALA A 114 -14.32 -9.41 21.56
C ALA A 114 -13.02 -8.69 21.96
N ILE A 115 -13.12 -7.38 22.22
CA ILE A 115 -12.02 -6.53 22.66
C ILE A 115 -12.21 -6.20 24.13
N ALA A 116 -11.59 -7.00 25.01
CA ALA A 116 -11.50 -6.69 26.43
C ALA A 116 -10.27 -5.84 26.74
N HIS A 117 -9.15 -6.09 26.05
CA HIS A 117 -7.89 -5.37 26.24
C HIS A 117 -7.31 -4.97 24.90
N SER A 118 -6.74 -3.77 24.84
CA SER A 118 -6.05 -3.23 23.67
C SER A 118 -4.64 -2.79 24.04
N MET A 119 -3.68 -3.05 23.16
CA MET A 119 -2.34 -2.45 23.16
C MET A 119 -2.11 -1.82 21.79
N VAL A 120 -1.74 -0.55 21.74
CA VAL A 120 -1.52 0.19 20.50
C VAL A 120 -0.16 0.86 20.53
N LEU A 121 0.65 0.62 19.49
CA LEU A 121 1.83 1.40 19.19
C LEU A 121 1.57 2.24 17.94
N ILE A 122 1.82 3.54 18.03
CA ILE A 122 1.99 4.40 16.85
C ILE A 122 3.48 4.67 16.69
N SER A 123 4.03 4.37 15.50
CA SER A 123 5.42 4.60 15.17
C SER A 123 5.81 6.06 15.39
N PRO A 124 7.03 6.38 15.86
CA PRO A 124 7.47 7.75 16.10
C PRO A 124 7.74 8.56 14.80
N ALA A 125 7.08 8.19 13.68
CA ALA A 125 7.26 8.67 12.30
C ALA A 125 7.92 10.05 12.15
N THR A 126 8.82 10.15 11.16
CA THR A 126 9.51 11.40 10.79
C THR A 126 8.56 12.53 10.39
N HIS A 127 7.30 12.21 10.02
CA HIS A 127 6.27 13.19 9.71
C HIS A 127 5.05 13.00 10.62
N HIS A 128 4.63 14.08 11.28
CA HIS A 128 3.59 14.07 12.31
C HIS A 128 2.22 13.61 11.78
N ALA A 129 1.96 13.84 10.49
CA ALA A 129 0.70 13.46 9.86
C ALA A 129 0.56 11.94 9.66
N ASN A 130 1.65 11.16 9.68
CA ASN A 130 1.57 9.72 9.42
C ASN A 130 1.12 8.96 10.67
N LEU A 131 0.34 7.91 10.47
CA LEU A 131 -0.24 7.04 11.49
C LEU A 131 0.05 5.59 11.12
N ASP A 132 1.33 5.22 11.15
CA ASP A 132 1.73 3.82 11.09
C ASP A 132 1.55 3.22 12.48
N LEU A 133 0.57 2.33 12.62
CA LEU A 133 0.18 1.79 13.91
C LEU A 133 0.00 0.27 13.88
N ILE A 134 0.28 -0.32 15.04
CA ILE A 134 0.04 -1.73 15.33
C ILE A 134 -0.91 -1.77 16.53
N ALA A 135 -2.03 -2.46 16.38
CA ALA A 135 -3.00 -2.68 17.45
C ALA A 135 -3.10 -4.18 17.76
N LEU A 136 -2.97 -4.56 19.03
CA LEU A 136 -3.10 -5.92 19.53
C LEU A 136 -4.28 -6.00 20.50
N TRP A 137 -5.11 -7.02 20.40
CA TRP A 137 -6.31 -7.18 21.22
C TRP A 137 -6.37 -8.54 21.92
N ARG A 138 -6.93 -8.54 23.13
CA ARG A 138 -7.31 -9.76 23.88
C ARG A 138 -8.80 -9.74 24.20
N ALA A 139 -9.43 -10.91 24.14
CA ALA A 139 -10.86 -11.08 24.38
C ALA A 139 -11.21 -11.40 25.84
N GLY A 140 -10.30 -12.05 26.58
CA GLY A 140 -10.54 -12.45 27.97
C GLY A 140 -10.40 -11.27 28.94
N PRO A 141 -11.44 -10.90 29.72
CA PRO A 141 -11.38 -9.77 30.65
C PRO A 141 -10.31 -9.94 31.74
N GLU A 142 -9.97 -11.18 32.11
CA GLU A 142 -8.92 -11.53 33.07
C GLU A 142 -7.49 -11.48 32.50
N ARG A 143 -7.31 -11.17 31.21
CA ARG A 143 -6.02 -11.23 30.50
C ARG A 143 -5.45 -9.84 30.20
N ALA A 144 -5.55 -8.90 31.14
CA ALA A 144 -4.99 -7.57 31.01
C ALA A 144 -3.49 -7.62 30.68
N TYR A 145 -3.00 -6.64 29.90
CA TYR A 145 -1.58 -6.53 29.63
C TYR A 145 -0.86 -6.07 30.90
N SER A 146 0.09 -6.88 31.37
CA SER A 146 0.93 -6.50 32.50
C SER A 146 1.93 -5.40 32.11
N ALA A 147 2.47 -4.68 33.10
CA ALA A 147 3.52 -3.70 32.87
C ALA A 147 4.75 -4.31 32.15
N ALA A 148 5.09 -5.56 32.46
CA ALA A 148 6.17 -6.28 31.80
C ALA A 148 5.86 -6.58 30.32
N GLU A 149 4.61 -6.92 29.99
CA GLU A 149 4.18 -7.14 28.61
C GLU A 149 4.12 -5.83 27.81
N THR A 150 3.69 -4.73 28.44
CA THR A 150 3.74 -3.40 27.83
C THR A 150 5.18 -2.98 27.50
N GLU A 151 6.12 -3.25 28.40
CA GLU A 151 7.52 -2.96 28.13
C GLU A 151 8.11 -3.88 27.06
N LEU A 152 7.72 -5.16 27.06
CA LEU A 152 8.06 -6.08 25.98
C LEU A 152 7.50 -5.59 24.62
N GLY A 153 6.28 -5.05 24.60
CA GLY A 153 5.70 -4.41 23.41
C GLY A 153 6.50 -3.21 22.94
N ASN A 154 6.95 -2.33 23.86
CA ASN A 154 7.83 -1.19 23.55
C ASN A 154 9.13 -1.62 22.87
N LEU A 155 9.66 -2.80 23.23
CA LEU A 155 10.87 -3.35 22.63
C LEU A 155 10.58 -4.03 21.28
N LEU A 156 9.53 -4.84 21.19
CA LEU A 156 9.26 -5.71 20.04
C LEU A 156 8.60 -5.01 18.86
N LEU A 157 7.57 -4.20 19.11
CA LEU A 157 6.74 -3.65 18.04
C LEU A 157 7.50 -2.69 17.11
N PRO A 158 8.50 -1.90 17.55
CA PRO A 158 9.36 -1.14 16.64
C PRO A 158 10.14 -2.02 15.65
N HIS A 159 10.56 -3.22 16.08
CA HIS A 159 11.21 -4.18 15.17
C HIS A 159 10.24 -4.69 14.11
N LEU A 160 8.97 -4.92 14.46
CA LEU A 160 7.93 -5.28 13.49
C LEU A 160 7.72 -4.17 12.45
N THR A 161 7.59 -2.92 12.88
CA THR A 161 7.48 -1.78 11.96
C THR A 161 8.68 -1.68 11.03
N GLN A 162 9.89 -1.85 11.55
CA GLN A 162 11.11 -1.79 10.73
C GLN A 162 11.22 -2.98 9.76
N ALA A 163 10.91 -4.18 10.21
CA ALA A 163 10.91 -5.38 9.39
C ALA A 163 9.88 -5.28 8.26
N GLN A 164 8.69 -4.73 8.55
CA GLN A 164 7.69 -4.42 7.53
C GLN A 164 8.20 -3.38 6.52
N ALA A 165 8.86 -2.32 6.97
CA ALA A 165 9.43 -1.33 6.06
C ALA A 165 10.51 -1.92 5.13
N ILE A 166 11.31 -2.87 5.62
CA ILE A 166 12.28 -3.62 4.81
C ILE A 166 11.57 -4.50 3.80
N ASN A 167 10.61 -5.31 4.26
CA ASN A 167 9.85 -6.22 3.41
C ASN A 167 9.12 -5.46 2.28
N SER A 168 8.46 -4.35 2.60
CA SER A 168 7.80 -3.49 1.62
C SER A 168 8.76 -2.87 0.60
N ARG A 169 10.02 -2.61 0.95
CA ARG A 169 11.04 -2.13 -0.01
C ARG A 169 11.56 -3.24 -0.92
N LEU A 170 11.64 -4.46 -0.38
CA LEU A 170 12.03 -5.66 -1.12
C LEU A 170 10.88 -6.22 -1.96
N PHE A 171 9.67 -5.70 -1.79
CA PHE A 171 8.48 -6.07 -2.55
C PHE A 171 8.76 -6.12 -4.05
N ARG A 172 8.72 -7.34 -4.59
CA ARG A 172 8.75 -7.64 -6.02
C ARG A 172 7.65 -8.65 -6.31
N ALA A 173 6.85 -8.37 -7.32
CA ALA A 173 5.97 -9.39 -7.87
C ALA A 173 6.85 -10.50 -8.48
N PRO A 174 6.48 -11.78 -8.37
CA PRO A 174 7.15 -12.84 -9.10
C PRO A 174 6.99 -12.63 -10.61
N ASP A 175 8.07 -12.88 -11.36
CA ASP A 175 8.07 -13.01 -12.82
C ASP A 175 7.61 -11.79 -13.65
N VAL A 176 7.53 -10.59 -13.04
CA VAL A 176 7.27 -9.34 -13.78
C VAL A 176 8.44 -8.40 -13.62
N GLU A 177 9.17 -8.16 -14.72
CA GLU A 177 10.19 -7.09 -14.72
C GLU A 177 9.51 -5.73 -14.51
N PRO A 178 10.01 -4.91 -13.58
CA PRO A 178 9.43 -3.59 -13.36
C PRO A 178 9.55 -2.75 -14.62
N SER A 179 8.42 -2.33 -15.17
CA SER A 179 8.44 -1.38 -16.28
C SER A 179 8.92 -0.02 -15.75
N PRO A 180 9.84 0.68 -16.43
CA PRO A 180 10.34 1.95 -15.93
C PRO A 180 9.20 2.99 -15.81
N GLY A 181 9.10 3.64 -14.65
CA GLY A 181 8.03 4.60 -14.36
C GLY A 181 6.70 3.98 -13.92
N SER A 182 6.64 2.65 -13.77
CA SER A 182 5.52 1.98 -13.10
C SER A 182 5.64 2.07 -11.57
N VAL A 183 4.49 2.07 -10.91
CA VAL A 183 4.35 2.05 -9.45
C VAL A 183 3.55 0.83 -9.04
N ARG A 184 3.68 0.42 -7.78
CA ARG A 184 3.17 -0.89 -7.34
C ARG A 184 2.26 -0.78 -6.13
N LEU A 185 1.35 -1.75 -6.06
CA LEU A 185 0.54 -2.01 -4.88
C LEU A 185 0.28 -3.52 -4.73
N LEU A 186 -0.11 -3.89 -3.52
CA LEU A 186 -0.55 -5.23 -3.15
C LEU A 186 -1.93 -5.14 -2.51
N ALA A 187 -2.86 -5.94 -2.97
CA ALA A 187 -4.16 -6.11 -2.34
C ALA A 187 -4.45 -7.58 -2.06
N SER A 188 -5.31 -7.86 -1.09
CA SER A 188 -5.92 -9.20 -0.95
C SER A 188 -6.95 -9.46 -2.05
N LEU A 189 -7.43 -10.70 -2.19
CA LEU A 189 -8.39 -11.07 -3.25
C LEU A 189 -9.75 -10.34 -3.19
N ASN A 190 -10.10 -9.77 -2.03
CA ASN A 190 -11.30 -8.95 -1.87
C ASN A 190 -11.04 -7.46 -2.17
N GLY A 191 -9.82 -7.08 -2.53
CA GLY A 191 -9.44 -5.71 -2.86
C GLY A 191 -8.87 -4.88 -1.71
N CYS A 192 -8.73 -5.41 -0.49
CA CYS A 192 -8.14 -4.64 0.60
C CYS A 192 -6.63 -4.45 0.41
N LEU A 193 -6.19 -3.19 0.31
CA LEU A 193 -4.78 -2.80 0.19
C LEU A 193 -3.95 -3.27 1.38
N GLN A 194 -2.97 -4.11 1.11
CA GLN A 194 -1.95 -4.56 2.06
C GLN A 194 -0.69 -3.68 1.98
N TYR A 195 -0.42 -3.14 0.79
CA TYR A 195 0.68 -2.21 0.53
C TYR A 195 0.32 -1.31 -0.66
N VAL A 196 0.69 -0.05 -0.59
CA VAL A 196 0.52 0.91 -1.69
C VAL A 196 1.68 1.90 -1.68
N GLU A 197 2.35 2.08 -2.82
CA GLU A 197 3.31 3.16 -2.98
C GLU A 197 2.58 4.52 -3.00
N PRO A 198 3.14 5.61 -2.44
CA PRO A 198 2.45 6.91 -2.41
C PRO A 198 1.99 7.40 -3.78
N LEU A 199 2.82 7.23 -4.81
CA LEU A 199 2.48 7.61 -6.18
C LEU A 199 1.38 6.70 -6.78
N ALA A 200 1.28 5.44 -6.34
CA ALA A 200 0.18 4.55 -6.74
C ALA A 200 -1.14 5.02 -6.14
N ALA A 201 -1.16 5.42 -4.87
CA ALA A 201 -2.35 6.01 -4.24
C ALA A 201 -2.80 7.28 -4.98
N ASP A 202 -1.88 8.18 -5.31
CA ASP A 202 -2.19 9.38 -6.10
C ASP A 202 -2.79 9.06 -7.48
N MET A 203 -2.29 8.01 -8.14
CA MET A 203 -2.80 7.57 -9.43
C MET A 203 -4.23 7.00 -9.33
N LEU A 204 -4.49 6.17 -8.32
CA LEU A 204 -5.83 5.63 -8.06
C LEU A 204 -6.82 6.75 -7.72
N GLN A 205 -6.43 7.74 -6.90
CA GLN A 205 -7.30 8.88 -6.56
C GLN A 205 -7.63 9.75 -7.79
N ARG A 206 -6.70 9.90 -8.74
CA ARG A 206 -6.96 10.64 -9.99
C ARG A 206 -7.90 9.89 -10.93
N GLU A 207 -7.77 8.57 -10.99
CA GLU A 207 -8.66 7.72 -11.79
C GLU A 207 -10.08 7.71 -11.22
N TRP A 208 -10.18 7.62 -9.90
CA TRP A 208 -11.42 7.56 -9.14
C TRP A 208 -11.41 8.60 -8.01
N PRO A 209 -11.90 9.83 -8.27
CA PRO A 209 -11.90 10.89 -7.26
C PRO A 209 -12.69 10.58 -5.98
N GLU A 210 -13.71 9.73 -6.08
CA GLU A 210 -14.56 9.28 -4.97
C GLU A 210 -14.03 8.02 -4.26
N TRP A 211 -12.87 7.50 -4.68
CA TRP A 211 -12.27 6.33 -4.06
C TRP A 211 -11.86 6.64 -2.61
N ASP A 212 -12.34 5.81 -1.69
CA ASP A 212 -11.97 5.82 -0.27
C ASP A 212 -11.19 4.52 0.07
N PRO A 213 -9.86 4.59 0.25
CA PRO A 213 -9.08 3.44 0.71
C PRO A 213 -9.51 2.95 2.12
N PRO A 214 -9.18 1.69 2.51
CA PRO A 214 -8.17 0.81 1.91
C PRO A 214 -8.74 -0.18 0.88
N MET A 215 -10.02 -0.10 0.52
CA MET A 215 -10.60 -1.03 -0.46
C MET A 215 -10.38 -0.49 -1.87
N LEU A 216 -9.77 -1.28 -2.76
CA LEU A 216 -9.79 -0.98 -4.19
C LEU A 216 -11.25 -0.90 -4.69
N PRO A 217 -11.55 -0.06 -5.70
CA PRO A 217 -12.91 0.03 -6.24
C PRO A 217 -13.43 -1.33 -6.70
N ALA A 218 -14.67 -1.67 -6.35
CA ALA A 218 -15.23 -3.01 -6.61
C ALA A 218 -15.18 -3.38 -8.09
N HIS A 219 -15.57 -2.46 -8.99
CA HIS A 219 -15.50 -2.68 -10.44
C HIS A 219 -14.07 -2.91 -10.94
N PHE A 220 -13.07 -2.29 -10.30
CA PHE A 220 -11.68 -2.49 -10.66
C PHE A 220 -11.21 -3.88 -10.23
N VAL A 221 -11.54 -4.31 -9.02
CA VAL A 221 -11.22 -5.68 -8.53
C VAL A 221 -11.87 -6.74 -9.41
N GLU A 222 -13.14 -6.54 -9.79
CA GLU A 222 -13.86 -7.45 -10.69
C GLU A 222 -13.16 -7.58 -12.05
N GLU A 223 -12.80 -6.46 -12.68
CA GLU A 223 -12.07 -6.44 -13.96
C GLU A 223 -10.69 -7.11 -13.84
N LEU A 224 -9.93 -6.81 -12.78
CA LEU A 224 -8.60 -7.41 -12.55
C LEU A 224 -8.66 -8.92 -12.37
N ARG A 225 -9.74 -9.45 -11.79
CA ARG A 225 -9.90 -10.90 -11.56
C ARG A 225 -10.53 -11.64 -12.74
N ARG A 226 -10.86 -10.97 -13.85
CA ARG A 226 -11.37 -11.65 -15.05
C ARG A 226 -10.30 -12.56 -15.66
N PRO A 227 -10.59 -13.85 -15.88
CA PRO A 227 -9.64 -14.77 -16.49
C PRO A 227 -9.16 -14.29 -17.86
N GLY A 228 -7.84 -14.32 -18.07
CA GLY A 228 -7.23 -14.02 -19.37
C GLY A 228 -7.08 -12.54 -19.72
N GLN A 229 -7.51 -11.61 -18.85
CA GLN A 229 -7.36 -10.18 -19.12
C GLN A 229 -6.07 -9.59 -18.55
N GLY A 230 -5.69 -9.88 -17.29
CA GLY A 230 -4.38 -9.51 -16.69
C GLY A 230 -3.96 -8.02 -16.77
N LEU A 231 -4.80 -7.20 -17.39
CA LEU A 231 -4.57 -5.87 -17.88
C LEU A 231 -5.88 -5.11 -17.74
N TYR A 232 -5.79 -3.88 -17.29
CA TYR A 232 -6.90 -2.95 -17.17
C TYR A 232 -6.49 -1.62 -17.77
N ALA A 233 -7.36 -1.03 -18.58
CA ALA A 233 -7.16 0.27 -19.18
C ALA A 233 -8.22 1.25 -18.66
N GLY A 234 -7.82 2.10 -17.72
CA GLY A 234 -8.64 3.19 -17.18
C GLY A 234 -8.52 4.48 -18.00
N LYS A 235 -9.09 5.57 -17.51
CA LYS A 235 -9.06 6.91 -18.11
C LYS A 235 -7.67 7.55 -18.05
N THR A 236 -6.96 7.36 -16.93
CA THR A 236 -5.72 8.04 -16.55
C THR A 236 -4.61 7.06 -16.15
N LEU A 237 -4.93 5.77 -15.99
CA LEU A 237 -3.96 4.73 -15.67
C LEU A 237 -4.16 3.47 -16.52
N LEU A 238 -3.11 2.68 -16.61
CA LEU A 238 -3.09 1.30 -17.05
C LEU A 238 -2.67 0.45 -15.85
N ALA A 239 -3.29 -0.71 -15.65
CA ALA A 239 -2.90 -1.64 -14.60
C ALA A 239 -2.59 -3.01 -15.19
N ARG A 240 -1.51 -3.65 -14.73
CA ARG A 240 -1.22 -5.07 -14.95
C ARG A 240 -1.40 -5.77 -13.62
N VAL A 241 -2.08 -6.91 -13.61
CA VAL A 241 -2.32 -7.69 -12.41
C VAL A 241 -1.75 -9.09 -12.54
N THR A 242 -1.18 -9.58 -11.44
CA THR A 242 -0.77 -10.97 -11.28
C THR A 242 -1.34 -11.46 -9.96
N GLU A 243 -2.09 -12.55 -9.99
CA GLU A 243 -2.55 -13.22 -8.77
C GLU A 243 -1.47 -14.20 -8.32
N TRP A 244 -1.03 -14.07 -7.07
CA TRP A 244 -0.06 -14.99 -6.48
C TRP A 244 -0.20 -15.08 -4.96
N GLY A 245 -0.13 -16.29 -4.42
CA GLY A 245 -0.21 -16.51 -2.97
C GLY A 245 -1.51 -16.03 -2.31
N GLY A 246 -2.62 -15.89 -3.06
CA GLY A 246 -3.86 -15.30 -2.53
C GLY A 246 -3.85 -13.77 -2.45
N TYR A 247 -2.97 -13.12 -3.20
CA TYR A 247 -2.90 -11.66 -3.31
C TYR A 247 -2.91 -11.21 -4.76
N LEU A 248 -3.37 -9.97 -4.97
CA LEU A 248 -3.33 -9.25 -6.23
C LEU A 248 -2.10 -8.33 -6.23
N TYR A 249 -1.12 -8.67 -7.06
CA TYR A 249 0.03 -7.83 -7.34
C TYR A 249 -0.33 -6.93 -8.51
N VAL A 250 -0.43 -5.62 -8.26
CA VAL A 250 -0.86 -4.67 -9.29
C VAL A 250 0.26 -3.69 -9.58
N GLN A 251 0.66 -3.66 -10.84
CA GLN A 251 1.56 -2.65 -11.38
C GLN A 251 0.73 -1.60 -12.12
N LEU A 252 0.85 -0.34 -11.72
CA LEU A 252 0.19 0.78 -12.35
C LEU A 252 1.17 1.58 -13.18
N THR A 253 0.74 1.99 -14.37
CA THR A 253 1.46 2.97 -15.18
C THR A 253 0.50 4.09 -15.57
N ARG A 254 1.00 5.32 -15.67
CA ARG A 254 0.19 6.45 -16.15
C ARG A 254 -0.26 6.18 -17.58
N ARG A 255 -1.55 6.39 -17.84
CA ARG A 255 -2.05 6.46 -19.20
C ARG A 255 -1.72 7.86 -19.73
N PRO A 256 -0.97 7.98 -20.84
CA PRO A 256 -0.62 9.29 -21.37
C PRO A 256 -1.88 10.06 -21.77
N ALA A 257 -1.97 11.31 -21.28
CA ALA A 257 -3.16 12.17 -21.38
C ALA A 257 -3.34 12.83 -22.77
N GLY A 258 -2.39 12.64 -23.69
CA GLY A 258 -2.43 13.23 -25.02
C GLY A 258 -3.39 12.53 -25.98
N ARG A 259 -3.66 13.18 -27.11
CA ARG A 259 -4.20 12.48 -28.29
C ARG A 259 -3.28 11.29 -28.62
N PRO A 260 -3.83 10.17 -29.12
CA PRO A 260 -3.00 9.07 -29.61
C PRO A 260 -1.96 9.62 -30.59
N LEU A 261 -0.75 9.06 -30.53
CA LEU A 261 0.28 9.39 -31.50
C LEU A 261 -0.28 9.14 -32.90
N THR A 262 -0.06 10.08 -33.81
CA THR A 262 -0.27 9.82 -35.23
C THR A 262 0.74 8.75 -35.69
N GLY A 263 0.44 8.00 -36.75
CA GLY A 263 1.36 6.96 -37.25
C GLY A 263 2.77 7.49 -37.56
N VAL A 264 2.88 8.76 -37.97
CA VAL A 264 4.17 9.44 -38.20
C VAL A 264 4.91 9.70 -36.88
N GLU A 265 4.21 10.20 -35.87
CA GLU A 265 4.78 10.44 -34.54
C GLU A 265 5.20 9.13 -33.88
N GLU A 266 4.40 8.07 -34.01
CA GLU A 266 4.72 6.76 -33.47
C GLU A 266 5.98 6.18 -34.11
N ALA A 267 6.10 6.25 -35.45
CA ALA A 267 7.29 5.78 -36.15
C ALA A 267 8.56 6.54 -35.72
N VAL A 268 8.47 7.87 -35.56
CA VAL A 268 9.58 8.71 -35.05
C VAL A 268 9.91 8.38 -33.61
N ALA A 269 8.89 8.16 -32.77
CA ALA A 269 9.04 7.83 -31.36
C ALA A 269 9.72 6.46 -31.17
N ARG A 270 9.33 5.44 -31.94
CA ARG A 270 9.95 4.09 -31.93
C ARG A 270 11.43 4.14 -32.35
N LEU A 271 11.76 4.88 -33.42
CA LEU A 271 13.15 5.07 -33.84
C LEU A 271 13.98 5.79 -32.78
N ALA A 272 13.41 6.83 -32.14
CA ALA A 272 14.07 7.50 -31.04
C ALA A 272 14.26 6.55 -29.84
N ALA A 273 13.25 5.79 -29.43
CA ALA A 273 13.36 4.83 -28.33
C ALA A 273 14.44 3.76 -28.59
N SER A 274 14.65 3.34 -29.84
CA SER A 274 15.71 2.40 -30.24
C SER A 274 17.14 2.99 -30.23
N GLY A 275 17.31 4.27 -29.86
CA GLY A 275 18.62 4.89 -29.67
C GLY A 275 19.11 5.78 -30.81
N LEU A 276 18.42 5.86 -31.95
CA LEU A 276 18.88 6.65 -33.11
C LEU A 276 19.01 8.15 -32.81
N SER A 277 19.98 8.81 -33.46
CA SER A 277 20.14 10.26 -33.37
C SER A 277 19.07 10.99 -34.19
N TYR A 278 18.81 12.27 -33.90
CA TYR A 278 17.82 13.05 -34.65
C TYR A 278 18.18 13.16 -36.14
N LYS A 279 19.48 13.14 -36.47
CA LYS A 279 19.97 13.14 -37.86
C LYS A 279 19.66 11.82 -38.56
N ASP A 280 19.81 10.69 -37.87
CA ASP A 280 19.55 9.37 -38.45
C ASP A 280 18.05 9.13 -38.66
N ILE A 281 17.22 9.57 -37.70
CA ILE A 281 15.76 9.54 -37.82
C ILE A 281 15.31 10.39 -39.01
N ALA A 282 15.85 11.62 -39.12
CA ALA A 282 15.54 12.54 -40.22
C ALA A 282 15.86 11.92 -41.58
N ARG A 283 17.04 11.29 -41.71
CA ARG A 283 17.46 10.58 -42.93
C ARG A 283 16.53 9.41 -43.27
N ARG A 284 16.10 8.62 -42.28
CA ARG A 284 15.18 7.48 -42.49
C ARG A 284 13.78 7.92 -42.88
N GLN A 285 13.30 9.02 -42.32
CA GLN A 285 11.93 9.52 -42.53
C GLN A 285 11.82 10.51 -43.70
N GLY A 286 12.93 10.89 -44.34
CA GLY A 286 12.93 11.85 -45.47
C GLY A 286 12.57 13.28 -45.07
N VAL A 287 12.82 13.67 -43.81
CA VAL A 287 12.49 15.01 -43.27
C VAL A 287 13.73 15.71 -42.70
N SER A 288 13.61 16.97 -42.31
CA SER A 288 14.73 17.70 -41.68
C SER A 288 14.94 17.29 -40.21
N PRO A 289 16.16 17.39 -39.64
CA PRO A 289 16.39 17.18 -38.20
C PRO A 289 15.57 18.12 -37.30
N ALA A 290 15.23 19.32 -37.78
CA ALA A 290 14.36 20.25 -37.07
C ALA A 290 12.91 19.72 -37.00
N THR A 291 12.43 19.12 -38.08
CA THR A 291 11.12 18.44 -38.13
C THR A 291 11.05 17.30 -37.12
N VAL A 292 12.08 16.45 -37.06
CA VAL A 292 12.17 15.36 -36.07
C VAL A 292 12.16 15.89 -34.64
N ARG A 293 12.92 16.97 -34.36
CA ARG A 293 12.92 17.61 -33.04
C ARG A 293 11.52 18.09 -32.66
N ASN A 294 10.80 18.74 -33.57
CA ASN A 294 9.44 19.22 -33.31
C ASN A 294 8.45 18.07 -33.09
N GLN A 295 8.55 17.01 -33.90
CA GLN A 295 7.74 15.80 -33.73
C GLN A 295 8.02 15.14 -32.37
N LEU A 296 9.29 14.97 -32.00
CA LEU A 296 9.65 14.41 -30.69
C LEU A 296 9.22 15.30 -29.53
N HIS A 297 9.25 16.62 -29.68
CA HIS A 297 8.73 17.53 -28.67
C HIS A 297 7.22 17.36 -28.49
N SER A 298 6.47 17.20 -29.59
CA SER A 298 5.04 16.89 -29.52
C SER A 298 4.77 15.51 -28.90
N VAL A 299 5.55 14.49 -29.26
CA VAL A 299 5.49 13.14 -28.65
C VAL A 299 5.74 13.21 -27.15
N TYR A 300 6.79 13.91 -26.71
CA TYR A 300 7.13 14.08 -25.30
C TYR A 300 6.00 14.75 -24.52
N ALA A 301 5.38 15.79 -25.10
CA ALA A 301 4.23 16.45 -24.50
C ALA A 301 2.99 15.53 -24.44
N LYS A 302 2.71 14.76 -25.50
CA LYS A 302 1.55 13.84 -25.55
C LYS A 302 1.69 12.68 -24.57
N LEU A 303 2.92 12.20 -24.38
CA LEU A 303 3.22 11.05 -23.50
C LEU A 303 3.59 11.45 -22.07
N ASP A 304 3.65 12.75 -21.75
CA ASP A 304 4.10 13.27 -20.44
C ASP A 304 5.50 12.73 -20.05
N VAL A 305 6.43 12.71 -21.00
CA VAL A 305 7.81 12.21 -20.78
C VAL A 305 8.85 13.29 -21.01
N GLY A 306 9.83 13.39 -20.11
CA GLY A 306 10.87 14.43 -20.17
C GLY A 306 12.12 14.05 -20.97
N ASN A 307 12.31 12.78 -21.31
CA ASN A 307 13.54 12.32 -21.96
C ASN A 307 13.35 11.04 -22.79
N LYS A 308 14.40 10.70 -23.55
CA LYS A 308 14.44 9.55 -24.47
C LYS A 308 14.30 8.19 -23.77
N THR A 309 14.80 8.07 -22.54
CA THR A 309 14.66 6.85 -21.72
C THR A 309 13.22 6.66 -21.24
N ALA A 310 12.60 7.73 -20.74
CA ALA A 310 11.19 7.74 -20.34
C ALA A 310 10.26 7.49 -21.55
N LEU A 311 10.62 8.00 -22.74
CA LEU A 311 9.91 7.68 -23.98
C LEU A 311 9.93 6.18 -24.31
N ALA A 312 11.10 5.54 -24.20
CA ALA A 312 11.23 4.11 -24.47
C ALA A 312 10.37 3.28 -23.50
N ALA A 313 10.35 3.65 -22.23
CA ALA A 313 9.52 3.01 -21.22
C ALA A 313 8.02 3.17 -21.48
N ALA A 314 7.58 4.39 -21.82
CA ALA A 314 6.18 4.67 -22.13
C ALA A 314 5.68 3.88 -23.35
N LEU A 315 6.51 3.75 -24.40
CA LEU A 315 6.17 2.97 -25.59
C LEU A 315 6.15 1.46 -25.34
N ALA A 316 7.06 0.95 -24.50
CA ALA A 316 7.06 -0.46 -24.11
C ALA A 316 5.75 -0.82 -23.39
N VAL A 317 5.34 0.00 -22.43
CA VAL A 317 4.07 -0.16 -21.70
C VAL A 317 2.88 -0.10 -22.66
N LEU A 318 2.82 0.87 -23.57
CA LEU A 318 1.72 0.96 -24.53
C LEU A 318 1.66 -0.24 -25.48
N THR A 319 2.81 -0.76 -25.91
CA THR A 319 2.88 -1.92 -26.83
C THR A 319 2.54 -3.23 -26.12
N GLU A 320 2.88 -3.36 -24.83
CA GLU A 320 2.55 -4.56 -24.06
C GLU A 320 1.14 -4.56 -23.45
N MET A 321 0.49 -3.40 -23.31
CA MET A 321 -0.79 -3.26 -22.59
C MET A 321 -2.00 -2.94 -23.47
N LEU A 322 -1.80 -2.56 -24.74
CA LEU A 322 -2.87 -2.32 -25.70
C LEU A 322 -2.59 -3.18 -26.96
N PRO A 323 -3.35 -4.27 -27.21
CA PRO A 323 -3.26 -5.01 -28.46
C PRO A 323 -3.77 -4.20 -29.66
#